data_AF-A0AAV7JQB4-F1
#
_entry.id   AF-A0AAV7JQB4-F1
#
_cell.length_a   1.000
_cell.length_b   1.000
_cell.length_c   1.000
_cell.angle_alpha   90.00
_cell.angle_beta   90.00
_cell.angle_gamma   90.00
#
_symmetry.space_group_name_H-M   'P 1'
#
loop_
_entity.id
_entity.type
_entity.pdbx_description
1 polymer ?
#
loop_
_entity_poly.entity_id
_entity_poly.type
_entity_poly.pdbx_seq_one_letter_code
_entity_poly.pdbx_strand_id
1 'polypeptide(L)'
;MASNNSLRDIGQLDPLVFLKECKETAIQNGESKKAQQIRTLIWKIQDMSDYQNRKDQVQEMLIEAGLIKPKVTKSDVSEPSIAEKSIKNIERKLKDINKLKARQKSGVKLEGTQIEKISREKEFLKELESLKDLVASVDNAV
;
A
#
# COMPACT_ATOMS: atom_id res chain seq x y z
N MET A 1 37.01 7.09 3.12
CA MET A 1 36.22 5.98 3.69
C MET A 1 34.83 6.05 3.08
N ALA A 2 34.44 4.98 2.38
CA ALA A 2 33.17 4.92 1.65
C ALA A 2 32.02 4.67 2.64
N SER A 3 31.08 5.61 2.75
CA SER A 3 29.83 5.38 3.45
C SER A 3 28.72 5.26 2.42
N ASN A 4 28.31 4.02 2.23
CA ASN A 4 27.24 3.59 1.34
C ASN A 4 25.97 4.41 1.61
N ASN A 5 25.58 5.21 0.62
CA ASN A 5 24.26 5.82 0.52
C ASN A 5 23.25 4.71 0.18
N SER A 6 23.00 3.81 1.14
CA SER A 6 21.95 2.82 1.04
C SER A 6 20.66 3.56 1.36
N LEU A 7 19.85 3.80 0.32
CA LEU A 7 18.42 4.06 0.45
C LEU A 7 17.81 2.90 1.26
N ARG A 8 17.82 3.01 2.59
CA ARG A 8 17.23 2.01 3.48
C ARG A 8 15.71 2.21 3.40
N ASP A 9 15.02 1.24 2.82
CA ASP A 9 13.56 1.18 2.84
C ASP A 9 13.09 1.25 4.30
N ILE A 10 12.38 2.33 4.65
CA ILE A 10 11.88 2.62 6.00
C ILE A 10 10.85 1.55 6.45
N GLY A 11 10.43 0.66 5.54
CA GLY A 11 9.45 -0.38 5.80
C GLY A 11 9.88 -1.47 6.79
N GLN A 12 11.15 -1.53 7.21
CA GLN A 12 11.66 -2.61 8.07
C GLN A 12 12.41 -2.15 9.34
N LEU A 13 12.70 -0.85 9.50
CA LEU A 13 13.43 -0.32 10.66
C LEU A 13 12.46 0.31 11.68
N ASP A 14 12.73 0.13 12.98
CA ASP A 14 11.98 0.79 14.05
C ASP A 14 12.08 2.33 13.91
N PRO A 15 10.97 3.08 13.86
CA PRO A 15 10.98 4.54 13.73
C PRO A 15 11.86 5.27 14.75
N LEU A 16 11.97 4.75 15.98
CA LEU A 16 12.80 5.34 17.02
C LEU A 16 14.29 5.15 16.76
N VAL A 17 14.68 4.02 16.18
CA VAL A 17 16.08 3.76 15.79
C VAL A 17 16.48 4.70 14.66
N PHE A 18 15.62 4.83 13.64
CA PHE A 18 15.83 5.77 12.52
C PHE A 18 16.01 7.21 13.00
N LEU A 19 15.12 7.68 13.87
CA LEU A 19 15.20 9.05 14.39
C LEU A 19 16.48 9.30 15.21
N LYS A 20 16.97 8.31 15.96
CA LYS A 20 18.24 8.44 16.69
C LYS A 20 19.43 8.60 15.73
N GLU A 21 19.48 7.81 14.65
CA GLU A 21 20.51 7.93 13.61
C GLU A 21 20.45 9.28 12.90
N CYS A 22 19.24 9.75 12.54
CA CYS A 22 19.05 11.05 11.91
C CYS A 22 19.48 12.20 12.84
N LYS A 23 19.21 12.10 14.15
CA LYS A 23 19.63 13.10 15.14
C LYS A 23 21.16 13.19 15.17
N GLU A 24 21.84 12.06 15.22
CA GLU A 24 23.29 11.99 15.30
C GLU A 24 23.94 12.54 14.03
N THR A 25 23.38 12.21 12.87
CA THR A 25 23.78 12.80 11.57
C THR A 25 23.59 14.32 11.55
N ALA A 26 22.46 14.82 12.06
CA ALA A 26 22.20 16.26 12.14
C ALA A 26 23.17 16.98 13.07
N ILE A 27 23.56 16.36 14.19
CA ILE A 27 24.59 16.90 15.10
C ILE A 27 25.95 16.95 14.40
N GLN A 28 26.34 15.88 13.69
CA GLN A 28 27.59 15.82 12.93
C GLN A 28 27.66 16.89 11.83
N ASN A 29 26.53 17.20 11.19
CA ASN A 29 26.43 18.24 10.16
C ASN A 29 26.31 19.67 10.74
N GLY A 30 26.28 19.85 12.06
CA GLY A 30 26.07 21.15 12.70
C GLY A 30 24.64 21.70 12.55
N GLU A 31 23.68 20.87 12.15
CA GLU A 31 22.27 21.25 11.96
C GLU A 31 21.50 21.23 13.30
N SER A 32 21.88 22.11 14.23
CA SER A 32 21.33 22.15 15.61
C SER A 32 19.80 22.26 15.67
N LYS A 33 19.19 23.02 14.75
CA LYS A 33 17.72 23.15 14.68
C LYS A 33 17.04 21.83 14.30
N LYS A 34 17.60 21.10 13.35
CA LYS A 34 17.09 19.80 12.90
C LYS A 34 17.27 18.73 13.96
N ALA A 35 18.42 18.71 14.63
CA ALA A 35 18.65 17.82 15.78
C ALA A 35 17.63 18.05 16.91
N GLN A 36 17.28 19.32 17.18
CA GLN A 36 16.25 19.67 18.16
C GLN A 36 14.85 19.21 17.70
N GLN A 37 14.50 19.40 16.43
CA GLN A 37 13.24 18.92 15.86
C GLN A 37 13.12 17.40 15.96
N ILE A 38 14.17 16.66 15.59
CA ILE A 38 14.21 15.20 15.69
C ILE A 38 14.06 14.73 17.14
N ARG A 39 14.68 15.43 18.09
CA ARG A 39 14.53 15.15 19.53
C ARG A 39 13.08 15.27 19.99
N THR A 40 12.39 16.32 19.55
CA THR A 40 10.97 16.53 19.85
C THR A 40 10.11 15.41 19.25
N LEU A 41 10.41 14.95 18.03
CA LEU A 41 9.68 13.85 17.40
C LEU A 41 9.89 12.52 18.13
N ILE A 42 11.11 12.23 18.57
CA ILE A 42 11.40 11.04 19.40
C ILE A 42 10.53 11.06 20.65
N TRP A 43 10.47 12.20 21.34
CA TRP A 43 9.66 12.33 22.56
C TRP A 43 8.17 12.11 22.27
N LYS A 44 7.63 12.76 21.23
CA LYS A 44 6.23 12.57 20.81
C LYS A 44 5.90 11.10 20.48
N ILE A 45 6.81 10.38 19.83
CA ILE A 45 6.61 8.97 19.48
C ILE A 45 6.72 8.06 20.71
N GLN A 46 7.61 8.38 21.65
CA GLN A 46 7.72 7.64 22.90
C GLN A 46 6.53 7.85 23.83
N ASP A 47 5.92 9.04 23.80
CA ASP A 47 4.69 9.36 24.53
C ASP A 47 3.47 8.61 23.98
N MET A 48 3.53 8.23 22.70
CA MET A 48 2.54 7.32 22.10
C MET A 48 2.81 5.88 22.57
N SER A 49 2.04 5.42 23.56
CA SER A 49 2.09 4.07 24.11
C SER A 49 2.01 2.95 23.06
N ASP A 50 1.32 3.20 21.93
CA ASP A 50 1.06 2.22 20.87
C ASP A 50 1.62 2.64 19.49
N TYR A 51 2.76 3.33 19.46
CA TYR A 51 3.35 3.81 18.19
C TYR A 51 3.60 2.70 17.15
N GLN A 52 3.82 1.46 17.60
CA GLN A 52 3.97 0.30 16.73
C GLN A 52 2.72 -0.04 15.91
N ASN A 53 1.53 0.26 16.47
CA ASN A 53 0.24 0.07 15.80
C ASN A 53 -0.18 1.30 14.98
N ARG A 54 0.52 2.43 15.11
CA ARG A 54 0.24 3.70 14.43
C ARG A 54 1.34 4.09 13.44
N LYS A 55 1.84 3.11 12.69
CA LYS A 55 2.94 3.32 11.73
C LYS A 55 2.64 4.41 10.72
N ASP A 56 1.39 4.52 10.26
CA ASP A 56 0.98 5.54 9.30
C ASP A 56 1.09 6.95 9.89
N GLN A 57 0.60 7.15 11.12
CA GLN A 57 0.70 8.44 11.83
C GLN A 57 2.17 8.81 12.10
N VAL A 58 2.99 7.85 12.50
CA VAL A 58 4.44 8.07 12.68
C VAL A 58 5.11 8.42 11.35
N GLN A 59 4.72 7.77 10.27
CA GLN A 59 5.24 8.03 8.93
C GLN A 59 4.86 9.44 8.44
N GLU A 60 3.62 9.88 8.66
CA GLU A 60 3.19 11.25 8.37
C GLU A 60 4.01 12.29 9.14
N MET A 61 4.23 12.10 10.45
CA MET A 61 5.07 13.00 11.25
C MET A 61 6.51 13.10 10.73
N LEU A 62 7.05 11.99 10.22
CA LEU A 62 8.39 11.96 9.61
C LEU A 62 8.42 12.68 8.25
N ILE A 63 7.34 12.59 7.47
CA ILE A 63 7.19 13.30 6.19
C ILE A 63 7.06 14.81 6.43
N GLU A 64 6.21 15.22 7.38
CA GLU A 64 6.01 16.61 7.76
C GLU A 64 7.32 17.26 8.23
N ALA A 65 8.13 16.51 8.98
CA ALA A 65 9.46 16.93 9.40
C ALA A 65 10.51 16.94 8.27
N GLY A 66 10.15 16.52 7.05
CA GLY A 66 11.04 16.43 5.90
C GLY A 66 12.17 15.40 6.07
N LEU A 67 12.03 14.47 7.02
CA LEU A 67 13.04 13.44 7.31
C LEU A 67 12.94 12.27 6.33
N ILE A 68 11.74 12.01 5.83
CA ILE A 68 11.48 11.01 4.81
C ILE A 68 10.69 11.65 3.68
N LYS A 69 10.94 11.21 2.45
CA LYS A 69 10.11 11.63 1.32
C LYS A 69 8.78 10.88 1.39
N PRO A 70 7.65 11.52 1.01
CA PRO A 70 6.40 10.81 0.90
C PRO A 70 6.58 9.67 -0.10
N LYS A 71 6.60 8.43 0.42
CA LYS A 71 6.36 7.26 -0.43
C LYS A 71 4.91 7.45 -0.86
N VAL A 72 4.66 7.59 -2.15
CA VAL A 72 3.31 7.69 -2.73
C VAL A 72 2.61 6.35 -2.45
N THR A 73 2.13 6.17 -1.23
CA THR A 73 1.24 5.10 -0.83
C THR A 73 -0.14 5.52 -1.30
N LYS A 74 -0.72 4.68 -2.13
CA LYS A 74 -1.96 4.86 -2.91
C LYS A 74 -3.21 4.94 -2.04
N SER A 75 -3.22 5.83 -1.05
CA SER A 75 -4.27 5.93 -0.04
C SER A 75 -4.89 7.31 0.08
N ASP A 76 -4.50 8.29 -0.75
CA ASP A 76 -5.17 9.58 -0.75
C ASP A 76 -5.87 9.89 -2.09
N VAL A 77 -7.19 10.10 -1.95
CA VAL A 77 -8.14 10.75 -2.86
C VAL A 77 -8.47 10.03 -4.18
N SER A 78 -9.58 9.28 -4.16
CA SER A 78 -10.76 9.46 -5.03
C SER A 78 -11.62 8.17 -4.95
N GLU A 79 -12.89 8.29 -4.54
CA GLU A 79 -13.87 7.20 -4.47
C GLU A 79 -14.08 6.33 -5.74
N PRO A 80 -13.61 6.67 -6.96
CA PRO A 80 -13.47 5.69 -8.05
C PRO A 80 -12.47 4.54 -7.77
N SER A 81 -11.49 4.70 -6.88
CA SER A 81 -10.38 3.73 -6.75
C SER A 81 -10.77 2.36 -6.17
N ILE A 82 -11.80 2.30 -5.31
CA ILE A 82 -12.26 1.01 -4.75
C ILE A 82 -12.97 0.20 -5.83
N ALA A 83 -13.85 0.83 -6.59
CA ALA A 83 -14.57 0.19 -7.69
C ALA A 83 -13.58 -0.29 -8.78
N GLU A 84 -12.60 0.52 -9.16
CA GLU A 84 -11.55 0.12 -10.12
C GLU A 84 -10.67 -1.03 -9.62
N LYS A 85 -10.30 -1.04 -8.33
CA LYS A 85 -9.56 -2.15 -7.72
C LYS A 85 -10.41 -3.43 -7.72
N SER A 86 -11.69 -3.33 -7.43
CA SER A 86 -12.64 -4.44 -7.46
C SER A 86 -12.84 -4.97 -8.89
N ILE A 87 -12.97 -4.08 -9.89
CA ILE A 87 -13.03 -4.45 -11.32
C ILE A 87 -11.78 -5.24 -11.70
N LYS A 88 -10.57 -4.72 -11.41
CA LYS A 88 -9.31 -5.42 -11.71
C LYS A 88 -9.20 -6.77 -11.01
N ASN A 89 -9.74 -6.89 -9.79
CA ASN A 89 -9.76 -8.15 -9.06
C ASN A 89 -10.69 -9.18 -9.74
N ILE A 90 -11.88 -8.76 -10.15
CA ILE A 90 -12.85 -9.63 -10.83
C ILE A 90 -12.34 -10.04 -12.22
N GLU A 91 -11.71 -9.13 -12.97
CA GLU A 91 -11.05 -9.44 -14.25
C GLU A 91 -9.97 -10.52 -14.10
N ARG A 92 -9.19 -10.49 -13.02
CA ARG A 92 -8.20 -11.54 -12.72
C ARG A 92 -8.87 -12.88 -12.45
N LYS A 93 -9.95 -12.90 -11.65
CA LYS A 93 -10.73 -14.12 -11.39
C LYS A 93 -11.28 -14.72 -12.69
N LEU A 94 -11.82 -13.89 -13.58
CA LEU A 94 -12.31 -14.33 -14.90
C LEU A 94 -11.18 -14.86 -15.80
N LYS A 95 -10.00 -14.23 -15.77
CA LYS A 95 -8.83 -14.72 -16.52
C LYS A 95 -8.38 -16.09 -16.03
N ASP A 96 -8.40 -16.33 -14.72
CA ASP A 96 -8.05 -17.62 -14.16
C ASP A 96 -9.11 -18.69 -14.45
N ILE A 97 -10.40 -18.32 -14.44
CA ILE A 97 -11.49 -19.20 -14.92
C ILE A 97 -11.27 -19.59 -16.39
N ASN A 98 -10.89 -18.66 -17.26
CA ASN A 98 -10.59 -18.96 -18.66
C ASN A 98 -9.41 -19.94 -18.80
N LYS A 99 -8.36 -19.80 -17.99
CA LYS A 99 -7.26 -20.78 -17.96
C LYS A 99 -7.76 -22.16 -17.48
N LEU A 100 -8.61 -22.21 -16.46
CA LEU A 100 -9.19 -23.47 -15.98
C LEU A 100 -10.03 -24.14 -17.08
N LYS A 101 -10.88 -23.37 -17.79
CA LYS A 101 -11.63 -23.88 -18.95
C LYS A 101 -10.74 -24.38 -20.08
N ALA A 102 -9.65 -23.66 -20.39
CA ALA A 102 -8.69 -24.09 -21.39
C ALA A 102 -8.03 -25.42 -21.01
N ARG A 103 -7.65 -25.60 -19.74
CA ARG A 103 -7.11 -26.85 -19.20
C ARG A 103 -8.13 -27.99 -19.22
N GLN A 104 -9.40 -27.69 -18.89
CA GLN A 104 -10.48 -28.67 -18.99
C GLN A 104 -10.67 -29.15 -20.43
N LYS A 105 -10.67 -28.22 -21.40
CA LYS A 105 -10.75 -28.51 -22.83
C LYS A 105 -9.56 -29.31 -23.34
N SER A 106 -8.37 -29.11 -22.78
CA SER A 106 -7.17 -29.89 -23.10
C SER A 106 -7.14 -31.26 -22.41
N GLY A 107 -8.24 -31.70 -21.79
CA GLY A 107 -8.35 -33.02 -21.15
C GLY A 107 -7.75 -33.12 -19.75
N VAL A 108 -7.36 -31.99 -19.14
CA VAL A 108 -6.84 -32.00 -17.75
C VAL A 108 -8.03 -32.09 -16.79
N LYS A 109 -8.01 -33.11 -15.93
CA LYS A 109 -9.00 -33.27 -14.86
C LYS A 109 -8.81 -32.15 -13.82
N LEU A 110 -9.85 -31.35 -13.64
CA LEU A 110 -9.88 -30.28 -12.64
C LEU A 110 -10.42 -30.81 -11.31
N GLU A 111 -10.01 -30.17 -10.21
CA GLU A 111 -10.56 -30.44 -8.88
C GLU A 111 -11.98 -29.87 -8.73
N GLY A 112 -12.81 -30.44 -7.85
CA GLY A 112 -14.19 -29.98 -7.65
C GLY A 112 -14.30 -28.49 -7.33
N THR A 113 -13.38 -27.97 -6.54
CA THR A 113 -13.27 -26.53 -6.19
C THR A 113 -12.94 -25.64 -7.40
N GLN A 114 -12.26 -26.17 -8.42
CA GLN A 114 -11.97 -25.46 -9.67
C GLN A 114 -13.17 -25.47 -10.61
N ILE A 115 -13.94 -26.57 -10.63
CA ILE A 115 -15.20 -26.67 -11.37
C ILE A 115 -16.22 -25.69 -10.79
N GLU A 116 -16.33 -25.60 -9.46
CA GLU A 116 -17.18 -24.61 -8.79
C GLU A 116 -16.80 -23.17 -9.17
N LYS A 117 -15.50 -22.85 -9.25
CA LYS A 117 -15.05 -21.53 -9.71
C LYS A 117 -15.48 -21.23 -11.14
N ILE A 118 -15.45 -22.22 -12.04
CA ILE A 118 -15.95 -22.09 -13.41
C ILE A 118 -17.47 -21.82 -13.41
N SER A 119 -18.23 -22.51 -12.56
CA SER A 119 -19.69 -22.31 -12.45
C SER A 119 -20.06 -20.89 -12.00
N ARG A 120 -19.25 -20.26 -11.13
CA ARG A 120 -19.45 -18.89 -10.65
C ARG A 120 -19.00 -17.79 -11.63
N GLU A 121 -18.51 -18.15 -12.82
CA GLU A 121 -18.11 -17.16 -13.84
C GLU A 121 -19.21 -16.15 -14.15
N LYS A 122 -20.47 -16.61 -14.25
CA LYS A 122 -21.62 -15.74 -14.53
C LYS A 122 -21.84 -14.70 -13.44
N GLU A 123 -21.61 -15.06 -12.17
CA GLU A 123 -21.74 -14.14 -11.04
C GLU A 123 -20.67 -13.04 -11.13
N PHE A 124 -19.43 -13.41 -11.43
CA PHE A 124 -18.33 -12.46 -11.60
C PHE A 124 -18.53 -11.53 -12.80
N LEU A 125 -19.09 -12.01 -13.92
CA LEU A 125 -19.43 -11.16 -15.06
C LEU A 125 -20.49 -10.11 -14.69
N LYS A 126 -21.54 -10.52 -13.98
CA LYS A 126 -22.60 -9.61 -13.53
C LYS A 126 -22.09 -8.56 -12.55
N GLU A 127 -21.22 -8.96 -11.61
CA GLU A 127 -20.59 -8.05 -10.65
C GLU A 127 -19.68 -7.03 -11.36
N LEU A 128 -18.91 -7.48 -12.37
CA LEU A 128 -18.06 -6.61 -13.17
C LEU A 128 -18.87 -5.58 -13.95
N GLU A 129 -19.99 -5.98 -14.55
CA GLU A 129 -20.90 -5.08 -15.27
C GLU A 129 -21.48 -4.02 -14.33
N SER A 130 -21.99 -4.44 -13.16
CA SER A 130 -22.54 -3.50 -12.16
C SER A 130 -21.50 -2.50 -11.66
N LEU A 131 -20.25 -2.92 -11.48
CA LEU A 131 -19.17 -2.02 -11.08
C LEU A 131 -18.74 -1.07 -12.20
N LYS A 132 -18.76 -1.52 -13.46
CA LYS A 132 -18.45 -0.67 -14.61
C LYS A 132 -19.52 0.40 -14.83
N ASP A 133 -20.79 0.04 -14.69
CA ASP A 133 -21.90 0.99 -14.79
C ASP A 133 -21.84 2.04 -13.68
N LEU A 134 -21.50 1.62 -12.46
CA LEU A 134 -21.31 2.53 -11.33
C LEU A 134 -20.17 3.53 -11.59
N VAL A 135 -19.03 3.07 -12.11
CA VAL A 135 -17.90 3.95 -12.46
C VAL A 135 -18.28 4.90 -13.59
N ALA A 136 -18.93 4.41 -14.64
CA ALA A 136 -19.36 5.22 -15.77
C ALA A 136 -20.38 6.31 -15.38
N SER A 137 -21.22 6.06 -14.38
CA SER A 137 -22.16 7.05 -13.85
C SER A 137 -21.48 8.16 -13.04
N VAL A 138 -20.31 7.90 -12.45
CA VAL A 138 -19.56 8.89 -11.65
C VAL A 138 -18.77 9.84 -12.54
N ASP A 139 -18.17 9.33 -13.62
CA ASP A 139 -17.38 10.13 -14.57
C ASP A 139 -18.25 11.09 -15.42
N ASN A 140 -19.56 10.86 -15.53
CA ASN A 140 -20.48 11.70 -16.29
C ASN A 140 -21.14 12.83 -15.45
N ALA A 141 -20.84 12.89 -14.15
CA ALA A 141 -21.40 13.85 -13.20
C ALA A 141 -20.42 14.97 -12.80
N VAL A 142 -19.24 15.03 -13.45
CA VAL A 142 -18.19 16.05 -13.29
C VAL A 142 -18.02 16.83 -14.58
#